data_AF-A0A1A8UB80-F1
#
_entry.id   AF-A0A1A8UB80-F1
#
_cell.length_a   1.000
_cell.length_b   1.000
_cell.length_c   1.000
_cell.angle_alpha   90.00
_cell.angle_beta   90.00
_cell.angle_gamma   90.00
#
_symmetry.space_group_name_H-M   'P 1'
#
loop_
_entity.id
_entity.type
_entity.pdbx_description
1 polymer ?
#
loop_
_entity_poly.entity_id
_entity_poly.type
_entity_poly.pdbx_seq_one_letter_code
_entity_poly.pdbx_strand_id
1 'polypeptide(L)'
;MDVDSSTGGDSTRKKGELAGAGEATMDVVPLEMYDSARAKIAANLRWLFAKAYGIDHIPEHLRDPFYTDQYDQEHIKPPVIHLLLSCELYCRVCALILKTEQAVSLQSHLSVIQALSRKGIYVMESDDTPVTEEDLACIPIKMSAHISMIDALMMAYTVEMISIEKVVASVKRFSTFSASKELPFDLEDAMVFWINKVNMKMREVTEREHKVKHHPLESPSHPKSPSKWYWKLVP
;
A
#
# COMPACT_ATOMS: atom_id res chain seq x y z
N MET A 1 -58.42 32.87 10.98
CA MET A 1 -59.28 32.11 10.06
C MET A 1 -58.52 30.86 9.70
N ASP A 2 -59.13 29.76 10.11
CA ASP A 2 -58.68 28.37 10.03
C ASP A 2 -58.39 27.91 8.59
N VAL A 3 -57.58 26.87 8.44
CA VAL A 3 -58.01 25.53 7.93
C VAL A 3 -56.75 24.64 7.81
N ASP A 4 -56.73 23.59 8.64
CA ASP A 4 -55.97 22.36 8.48
C ASP A 4 -56.26 21.68 7.13
N SER A 5 -55.28 20.97 6.54
CA SER A 5 -55.44 19.54 6.24
C SER A 5 -54.27 18.95 5.44
N SER A 6 -53.55 18.08 6.14
CA SER A 6 -52.80 16.85 5.81
C SER A 6 -52.87 16.19 4.43
N THR A 7 -51.86 15.31 4.23
CA THR A 7 -51.67 14.16 3.30
C THR A 7 -50.75 14.48 2.11
N GLY A 8 -49.73 13.71 1.75
CA GLY A 8 -49.26 12.37 2.13
C GLY A 8 -48.55 11.78 0.90
N GLY A 9 -47.44 11.06 1.08
CA GLY A 9 -46.97 10.09 0.08
C GLY A 9 -45.71 10.43 -0.72
N ASP A 10 -44.67 9.67 -0.39
CA ASP A 10 -43.71 9.03 -1.30
C ASP A 10 -42.40 9.74 -1.67
N SER A 11 -41.44 9.58 -0.75
CA SER A 11 -40.01 9.81 -0.95
C SER A 11 -39.42 8.65 -1.77
N THR A 12 -39.43 8.75 -3.10
CA THR A 12 -38.55 7.94 -3.95
C THR A 12 -37.13 8.50 -3.91
N ARG A 13 -36.39 8.13 -2.86
CA ARG A 13 -34.94 8.30 -2.77
C ARG A 13 -34.30 7.42 -3.85
N LYS A 14 -33.97 8.03 -4.99
CA LYS A 14 -33.10 7.45 -6.02
C LYS A 14 -31.81 6.97 -5.37
N LYS A 15 -31.72 5.66 -5.18
CA LYS A 15 -30.50 4.93 -4.85
C LYS A 15 -29.56 5.13 -6.05
N GLY A 16 -28.60 6.04 -5.91
CA GLY A 16 -27.49 6.15 -6.84
C GLY A 16 -26.69 4.86 -6.75
N GLU A 17 -26.95 3.94 -7.69
CA GLU A 17 -26.08 2.82 -7.96
C GLU A 17 -24.71 3.38 -8.36
N LEU A 18 -23.72 3.23 -7.48
CA LEU A 18 -22.32 3.28 -7.89
C LEU A 18 -22.09 2.10 -8.83
N ALA A 19 -22.35 2.31 -10.11
CA ALA A 19 -21.87 1.46 -11.17
C ALA A 19 -20.35 1.61 -11.26
N GLY A 20 -19.63 0.48 -11.20
CA GLY A 20 -18.31 0.37 -11.80
C GLY A 20 -17.10 0.43 -10.88
N ALA A 21 -17.16 -0.16 -9.68
CA ALA A 21 -15.97 -0.86 -9.19
C ALA A 21 -16.07 -2.29 -9.73
N GLY A 22 -15.68 -2.47 -10.99
CA GLY A 22 -15.48 -3.81 -11.54
C GLY A 22 -14.57 -4.55 -10.58
N GLU A 23 -15.06 -5.65 -10.03
CA GLU A 23 -14.28 -6.66 -9.33
C GLU A 23 -13.25 -7.16 -10.34
N ALA A 24 -12.11 -6.46 -10.42
CA ALA A 24 -10.98 -6.87 -11.22
C ALA A 24 -10.48 -8.14 -10.55
N THR A 25 -10.97 -9.28 -11.02
CA THR A 25 -10.38 -10.57 -10.74
C THR A 25 -8.90 -10.44 -11.08
N MET A 26 -8.03 -10.41 -10.06
CA MET A 26 -6.59 -10.44 -10.25
C MET A 26 -6.28 -11.74 -10.98
N ASP A 27 -6.13 -11.66 -12.30
CA ASP A 27 -5.83 -12.81 -13.12
C ASP A 27 -4.37 -13.19 -12.84
N VAL A 28 -4.17 -14.38 -12.30
CA VAL A 28 -2.83 -14.87 -11.93
C VAL A 28 -2.18 -15.39 -13.20
N VAL A 29 -1.23 -14.64 -13.73
CA VAL A 29 -0.44 -15.04 -14.91
C VAL A 29 0.30 -16.34 -14.58
N PRO A 30 0.19 -17.40 -15.42
CA PRO A 30 0.98 -18.61 -15.26
C PRO A 30 2.47 -18.32 -15.19
N LEU A 31 3.22 -19.09 -14.39
CA LEU A 31 4.64 -18.83 -14.13
C LEU A 31 5.48 -18.87 -15.42
N GLU A 32 5.09 -19.70 -16.38
CA GLU A 32 5.75 -19.85 -17.68
C GLU A 32 5.64 -18.59 -18.55
N MET A 33 4.61 -17.77 -18.31
CA MET A 33 4.34 -16.52 -19.01
C MET A 33 4.77 -15.29 -18.21
N TYR A 34 5.33 -15.49 -17.00
CA TYR A 34 5.75 -14.40 -16.13
C TYR A 34 7.13 -13.87 -16.53
N ASP A 35 7.13 -12.68 -17.11
CA ASP A 35 8.37 -11.92 -17.33
C ASP A 35 8.77 -11.17 -16.06
N SER A 36 9.71 -11.75 -15.31
CA SER A 36 10.23 -11.19 -14.07
C SER A 36 11.01 -9.88 -14.28
N ALA A 37 11.72 -9.75 -15.40
CA ALA A 37 12.50 -8.56 -15.72
C ALA A 37 11.56 -7.38 -15.99
N ARG A 38 10.56 -7.59 -16.84
CA ARG A 38 9.49 -6.60 -17.09
C ARG A 38 8.77 -6.23 -15.80
N ALA A 39 8.36 -7.21 -14.99
CA ALA A 39 7.66 -6.97 -13.73
C ALA A 39 8.50 -6.15 -12.74
N LYS A 40 9.80 -6.44 -12.64
CA LYS A 40 10.74 -5.67 -11.81
C LYS A 40 10.85 -4.23 -12.29
N ILE A 41 10.97 -3.98 -13.59
CA ILE A 41 11.00 -2.62 -14.16
C ILE A 41 9.68 -1.90 -13.85
N ALA A 42 8.54 -2.53 -14.11
CA ALA A 42 7.22 -1.95 -13.87
C ALA A 42 7.03 -1.56 -12.40
N ALA A 43 7.39 -2.43 -11.46
CA ALA A 43 7.29 -2.18 -10.03
C ALA A 43 8.21 -1.03 -9.58
N ASN A 44 9.45 -1.00 -10.08
CA ASN A 44 10.41 0.06 -9.78
C ASN A 44 9.91 1.44 -10.24
N LEU A 45 9.44 1.54 -11.49
CA LEU A 45 8.93 2.79 -12.05
C LEU A 45 7.67 3.26 -11.31
N ARG A 46 6.73 2.35 -11.03
CA ARG A 46 5.52 2.67 -10.25
C ARG A 46 5.85 3.20 -8.86
N TRP A 47 6.78 2.54 -8.16
CA TRP A 47 7.23 3.01 -6.85
C TRP A 47 7.90 4.38 -6.93
N LEU A 48 8.80 4.57 -7.91
CA LEU A 48 9.52 5.83 -8.09
C LEU A 48 8.55 6.99 -8.37
N PHE A 49 7.60 6.81 -9.28
CA PHE A 49 6.58 7.83 -9.58
C PHE A 49 5.68 8.10 -8.38
N ALA A 50 5.26 7.07 -7.66
CA ALA A 50 4.44 7.22 -6.46
C ALA A 50 5.17 8.03 -5.36
N LYS A 51 6.49 7.86 -5.21
CA LYS A 51 7.29 8.65 -4.26
C LYS A 51 7.60 10.05 -4.76
N ALA A 52 7.84 10.21 -6.05
CA ALA A 52 8.11 11.52 -6.63
C ALA A 52 6.85 12.41 -6.61
N TYR A 53 5.72 11.93 -7.13
CA TYR A 53 4.52 12.75 -7.32
C TYR A 53 3.49 12.59 -6.18
N GLY A 54 3.50 11.45 -5.48
CA GLY A 54 2.39 11.02 -4.62
C GLY A 54 1.46 10.08 -5.38
N ILE A 55 0.92 9.06 -4.70
CA ILE A 55 0.16 7.96 -5.31
C ILE A 55 -1.02 8.46 -6.15
N ASP A 56 -1.73 9.48 -5.68
CA ASP A 56 -2.93 10.02 -6.33
C ASP A 56 -2.62 11.09 -7.41
N HIS A 57 -1.37 11.53 -7.51
CA HIS A 57 -0.97 12.67 -8.35
C HIS A 57 -0.01 12.29 -9.48
N ILE A 58 0.11 11.00 -9.79
CA ILE A 58 0.93 10.53 -10.92
C ILE A 58 0.32 11.04 -12.24
N PRO A 59 1.08 11.78 -13.08
CA PRO A 59 0.60 12.23 -14.38
C PRO A 59 0.08 11.08 -15.24
N GLU A 60 -1.04 11.29 -15.93
CA GLU A 60 -1.75 10.23 -16.66
C GLU A 60 -0.87 9.50 -17.67
N HIS A 61 -0.03 10.24 -18.40
CA HIS A 61 0.90 9.70 -19.39
C HIS A 61 2.04 8.85 -18.80
N LEU A 62 2.25 8.87 -17.48
CA LEU A 62 3.26 8.08 -16.75
C LEU A 62 2.66 6.90 -15.99
N ARG A 63 1.32 6.80 -15.86
CA ARG A 63 0.68 5.71 -15.10
C ARG A 63 0.97 4.33 -15.71
N ASP A 64 0.97 4.27 -17.03
CA ASP A 64 1.48 3.14 -17.79
C ASP A 64 2.81 3.55 -18.44
N PRO A 65 3.96 3.05 -17.97
CA PRO A 65 5.26 3.45 -18.48
C PRO A 65 5.64 2.79 -19.81
N PHE A 66 4.86 1.81 -20.28
CA PHE A 66 5.17 1.04 -21.48
C PHE A 66 4.26 1.42 -22.65
N TYR A 67 4.73 1.17 -23.87
CA TYR A 67 3.92 1.19 -25.08
C TYR A 67 4.33 0.03 -25.98
N THR A 68 3.41 -0.43 -26.82
CA THR A 68 3.69 -1.44 -27.84
C THR A 68 3.86 -0.77 -29.19
N ASP A 69 4.90 -1.13 -29.92
CA ASP A 69 5.13 -0.62 -31.27
C ASP A 69 4.33 -1.41 -32.33
N GLN A 70 4.56 -1.09 -33.60
CA GLN A 70 3.88 -1.77 -34.72
C GLN A 70 4.31 -3.23 -34.94
N TYR A 71 5.34 -3.70 -34.23
CA TYR A 71 5.87 -5.06 -34.31
C TYR A 71 5.53 -5.89 -33.06
N ASP A 72 4.54 -5.44 -32.29
CA ASP A 72 4.13 -6.03 -31.01
C ASP A 72 5.27 -6.11 -29.97
N GLN A 73 6.30 -5.27 -30.09
CA GLN A 73 7.36 -5.16 -29.09
C GLN A 73 7.00 -4.10 -28.06
N GLU A 74 7.13 -4.45 -26.79
CA GLU A 74 6.92 -3.54 -25.68
C GLU A 74 8.19 -2.73 -25.40
N HIS A 75 8.04 -1.41 -25.29
CA HIS A 75 9.11 -0.46 -25.04
C HIS A 75 8.73 0.49 -23.91
N ILE A 76 9.73 1.05 -23.23
CA ILE A 76 9.50 2.11 -22.25
C ILE A 76 9.25 3.41 -22.99
N LYS A 77 8.20 4.14 -22.59
CA LYS A 77 7.80 5.42 -23.20
C LYS A 77 8.96 6.44 -23.16
N PRO A 78 9.21 7.20 -24.23
CA PRO A 78 10.30 8.19 -24.26
C PRO A 78 10.28 9.23 -23.13
N PRO A 79 9.12 9.75 -22.66
CA PRO A 79 9.08 10.64 -21.50
C PRO A 79 9.62 10.01 -20.21
N VAL A 80 9.40 8.70 -20.02
CA VAL A 80 9.95 7.97 -18.86
C VAL A 80 11.46 7.89 -18.95
N ILE A 81 11.99 7.52 -20.11
CA ILE A 81 13.45 7.47 -20.36
C ILE A 81 14.08 8.83 -20.10
N HIS A 82 13.50 9.91 -20.62
CA HIS A 82 14.01 11.27 -20.40
C HIS A 82 14.06 11.63 -18.91
N LEU A 83 13.03 11.30 -18.13
CA LEU A 83 13.01 11.54 -16.69
C LEU A 83 14.12 10.78 -15.96
N LEU A 84 14.38 9.52 -16.32
CA LEU A 84 15.45 8.71 -15.72
C LEU A 84 16.84 9.30 -16.03
N LEU A 85 17.05 9.72 -17.29
CA LEU A 85 18.29 10.36 -17.74
C LEU A 85 18.50 11.77 -17.14
N SER A 86 17.43 12.46 -16.75
CA SER A 86 17.51 13.83 -16.17
C SER A 86 17.89 13.87 -14.68
N CYS A 87 17.89 12.73 -14.00
CA CYS A 87 18.01 12.61 -12.53
C CYS A 87 16.86 13.21 -11.69
N GLU A 88 15.92 13.94 -12.29
CA GLU A 88 14.90 14.71 -11.54
C GLU A 88 14.12 13.86 -10.53
N LEU A 89 13.69 12.67 -10.95
CA LEU A 89 12.95 11.74 -10.09
C LEU A 89 13.81 11.23 -8.92
N TYR A 90 15.08 10.94 -9.16
CA TYR A 90 15.98 10.44 -8.13
C TYR A 90 16.29 11.51 -7.10
N CYS A 91 16.55 12.74 -7.53
CA CYS A 91 16.76 13.87 -6.64
C CYS A 91 15.53 14.11 -5.76
N ARG A 92 14.33 14.11 -6.36
CA ARG A 92 13.07 14.32 -5.64
C ARG A 92 12.79 13.23 -4.60
N VAL A 93 12.98 11.96 -4.95
CA VAL A 93 12.77 10.85 -4.02
C VAL A 93 13.86 10.79 -2.95
N CYS A 94 15.11 11.06 -3.30
CA CYS A 94 16.19 11.15 -2.32
C CYS A 94 15.95 12.31 -1.34
N ALA A 95 15.49 13.47 -1.82
CA ALA A 95 15.09 14.60 -0.97
C ALA A 95 13.95 14.25 0.00
N LEU A 96 12.98 13.43 -0.42
CA LEU A 96 11.92 12.91 0.45
C LEU A 96 12.48 12.02 1.58
N ILE A 97 13.56 11.28 1.32
CA ILE A 97 14.21 10.36 2.27
C ILE A 97 15.16 11.10 3.23
N LEU A 98 15.76 12.19 2.78
CA LEU A 98 16.72 12.97 3.56
C LEU A 98 16.04 14.09 4.36
N LYS A 99 16.73 14.57 5.41
CA LYS A 99 16.33 15.78 6.12
C LYS A 99 16.46 17.00 5.19
N THR A 100 15.52 17.94 5.27
CA THR A 100 15.33 19.06 4.33
C THR A 100 16.61 19.84 3.98
N GLU A 101 17.54 20.01 4.94
CA GLU A 101 18.80 20.74 4.73
C GLU A 101 19.74 20.09 3.70
N GLN A 102 19.69 18.77 3.54
CA GLN A 102 20.54 18.02 2.60
C GLN A 102 19.92 17.91 1.19
N ALA A 103 18.64 18.26 1.05
CA ALA A 103 17.93 18.16 -0.21
C ALA A 103 18.41 19.19 -1.25
N VAL A 104 18.92 20.34 -0.79
CA VAL A 104 19.32 21.46 -1.67
C VAL A 104 20.55 21.12 -2.54
N SER A 105 21.38 20.18 -2.10
CA SER A 105 22.56 19.73 -2.85
C SER A 105 22.28 18.64 -3.89
N LEU A 106 21.04 18.13 -3.97
CA LEU A 106 20.68 17.05 -4.90
C LEU A 106 20.35 17.62 -6.29
N GLN A 107 21.34 17.60 -7.18
CA GLN A 107 21.25 18.20 -8.51
C GLN A 107 21.72 17.28 -9.65
N SER A 108 22.28 16.11 -9.33
CA SER A 108 22.80 15.15 -10.31
C SER A 108 22.73 13.70 -9.79
N HIS A 109 22.95 12.72 -10.66
CA HIS A 109 22.98 11.31 -10.23
C HIS A 109 24.10 11.08 -9.23
N LEU A 110 25.28 11.67 -9.46
CA LEU A 110 26.39 11.59 -8.52
C LEU A 110 26.03 12.12 -7.13
N SER A 111 25.30 13.24 -7.06
CA SER A 111 24.88 13.80 -5.76
C SER A 111 23.95 12.85 -4.97
N VAL A 112 23.09 12.11 -5.68
CA VAL A 112 22.21 11.07 -5.09
C VAL A 112 23.04 9.86 -4.64
N ILE A 113 23.96 9.37 -5.46
CA ILE A 113 24.88 8.27 -5.12
C ILE A 113 25.66 8.62 -3.84
N GLN A 114 26.23 9.82 -3.78
CA GLN A 114 26.99 10.29 -2.62
C GLN A 114 26.11 10.45 -1.37
N ALA A 115 24.86 10.89 -1.52
CA ALA A 115 23.93 11.00 -0.41
C ALA A 115 23.55 9.62 0.16
N LEU A 116 23.32 8.63 -0.70
CA LEU A 116 23.08 7.24 -0.29
C LEU A 116 24.32 6.64 0.39
N SER A 117 25.51 6.88 -0.16
CA SER A 117 26.77 6.38 0.41
C SER A 117 27.02 6.93 1.81
N ARG A 118 26.68 8.20 2.09
CA ARG A 118 26.74 8.78 3.44
C ARG A 118 25.80 8.10 4.44
N LYS A 119 24.75 7.42 3.96
CA LYS A 119 23.86 6.55 4.76
C LYS A 119 24.32 5.09 4.80
N GLY A 120 25.50 4.77 4.26
CA GLY A 120 26.02 3.40 4.18
C GLY A 120 25.37 2.55 3.09
N ILE A 121 24.66 3.16 2.14
CA ILE A 121 23.97 2.47 1.05
C ILE A 121 24.76 2.71 -0.24
N TYR A 122 25.32 1.64 -0.79
CA TYR A 122 26.06 1.67 -2.05
C TYR A 122 25.16 1.20 -3.18
N VAL A 123 25.20 1.91 -4.30
CA VAL A 123 24.41 1.56 -5.49
C VAL A 123 25.23 0.58 -6.33
N MET A 124 24.83 -0.69 -6.33
CA MET A 124 25.55 -1.78 -6.99
C MET A 124 24.65 -2.47 -8.01
N GLU A 125 25.20 -2.86 -9.16
CA GLU A 125 24.53 -3.77 -10.10
C GLU A 125 24.55 -5.22 -9.60
N SER A 126 23.86 -6.12 -10.31
CA SER A 126 23.74 -7.52 -9.91
C SER A 126 25.05 -8.31 -9.93
N ASP A 127 26.08 -7.79 -10.59
CA ASP A 127 27.42 -8.35 -10.67
C ASP A 127 28.41 -7.69 -9.70
N ASP A 128 27.90 -6.99 -8.68
CA ASP A 128 28.67 -6.26 -7.67
C ASP A 128 29.54 -5.12 -8.26
N THR A 129 29.20 -4.61 -9.44
CA THR A 129 29.82 -3.40 -9.98
C THR A 129 29.13 -2.14 -9.45
N PRO A 130 29.89 -1.11 -9.00
CA PRO A 130 29.29 0.13 -8.52
C PRO A 130 28.72 0.92 -9.69
N VAL A 131 27.47 1.39 -9.54
CA VAL A 131 26.81 2.25 -10.54
C VAL A 131 27.45 3.64 -10.52
N THR A 132 27.83 4.13 -11.70
CA THR A 132 28.43 5.46 -11.89
C THR A 132 27.42 6.48 -12.41
N GLU A 133 27.79 7.76 -12.43
CA GLU A 133 26.97 8.81 -13.05
C GLU A 133 26.90 8.62 -14.57
N GLU A 134 28.00 8.17 -15.18
CA GLU A 134 28.10 7.86 -16.60
C GLU A 134 27.13 6.75 -17.01
N ASP A 135 26.98 5.70 -16.19
CA ASP A 135 26.01 4.63 -16.43
C ASP A 135 24.56 5.16 -16.50
N LEU A 136 24.22 6.10 -15.62
CA LEU A 136 22.87 6.67 -15.49
C LEU A 136 22.58 7.80 -16.48
N ALA A 137 23.62 8.40 -17.06
CA ALA A 137 23.53 9.41 -18.10
C ALA A 137 23.69 8.83 -19.53
N CYS A 138 24.00 7.53 -19.65
CA CYS A 138 24.29 6.88 -20.92
C CYS A 138 23.08 6.86 -21.87
N ILE A 139 23.36 7.05 -23.16
CA ILE A 139 22.39 6.91 -24.25
C ILE A 139 23.01 5.95 -25.29
N PRO A 140 22.38 4.80 -25.58
CA PRO A 140 21.09 4.32 -25.10
C PRO A 140 21.07 4.02 -23.59
N ILE A 141 19.88 4.10 -22.99
CA ILE A 141 19.69 3.97 -21.54
C ILE A 141 20.14 2.59 -21.01
N LYS A 142 20.99 2.60 -19.98
CA LYS A 142 21.40 1.39 -19.26
C LYS A 142 20.40 1.07 -18.15
N MET A 143 19.32 0.37 -18.48
CA MET A 143 18.21 0.14 -17.53
C MET A 143 18.64 -0.58 -16.25
N SER A 144 19.60 -1.51 -16.30
CA SER A 144 20.11 -2.21 -15.11
C SER A 144 20.62 -1.25 -14.03
N ALA A 145 21.41 -0.24 -14.41
CA ALA A 145 21.91 0.79 -13.51
C ALA A 145 20.77 1.61 -12.88
N HIS A 146 19.75 1.97 -13.68
CA HIS A 146 18.58 2.69 -13.17
C HIS A 146 17.75 1.84 -12.19
N ILE A 147 17.62 0.53 -12.42
CA ILE A 147 16.95 -0.36 -11.48
C ILE A 147 17.73 -0.46 -10.17
N SER A 148 19.06 -0.62 -10.22
CA SER A 148 19.91 -0.61 -9.02
C SER A 148 19.82 0.69 -8.23
N MET A 149 19.77 1.84 -8.92
CA MET A 149 19.56 3.15 -8.28
C MET A 149 18.21 3.22 -7.56
N ILE A 150 17.13 2.74 -8.18
CA ILE A 150 15.80 2.75 -7.57
C ILE A 150 15.75 1.80 -6.37
N ASP A 151 16.33 0.59 -6.48
CA ASP A 151 16.41 -0.37 -5.37
C ASP A 151 17.17 0.21 -4.17
N ALA A 152 18.28 0.92 -4.40
CA ALA A 152 19.02 1.61 -3.35
C ALA A 152 18.20 2.73 -2.68
N LEU A 153 17.42 3.50 -3.46
CA LEU A 153 16.47 4.48 -2.93
C LEU A 153 15.34 3.80 -2.13
N MET A 154 14.82 2.66 -2.57
CA MET A 154 13.82 1.89 -1.83
C MET A 154 14.37 1.41 -0.49
N MET A 155 15.61 0.91 -0.47
CA MET A 155 16.29 0.50 0.75
C MET A 155 16.46 1.68 1.72
N ALA A 156 16.94 2.83 1.21
CA ALA A 156 17.09 4.03 2.02
C ALA A 156 15.76 4.52 2.61
N TYR A 157 14.68 4.49 1.81
CA TYR A 157 13.33 4.82 2.25
C TYR A 157 12.83 3.84 3.32
N THR A 158 13.10 2.54 3.15
CA THR A 158 12.68 1.49 4.08
C THR A 158 13.33 1.66 5.46
N VAL A 159 14.65 1.88 5.49
CA VAL A 159 15.41 2.14 6.72
C VAL A 159 14.93 3.41 7.43
N GLU A 160 14.55 4.44 6.68
CA GLU A 160 14.01 5.68 7.28
C GLU A 160 12.61 5.48 7.86
N MET A 161 11.75 4.73 7.15
CA MET A 161 10.34 4.58 7.53
C MET A 161 10.12 3.53 8.61
N ILE A 162 10.87 2.43 8.60
CA ILE A 162 10.63 1.27 9.44
C ILE A 162 11.79 1.07 10.41
N SER A 163 11.48 0.85 11.68
CA SER A 163 12.42 0.38 12.69
C SER A 163 11.70 -0.57 13.66
N ILE A 164 12.46 -1.39 14.37
CA ILE A 164 11.91 -2.31 15.39
C ILE A 164 11.07 -1.52 16.41
N GLU A 165 11.54 -0.36 16.84
CA GLU A 165 10.86 0.49 17.81
C GLU A 165 9.54 1.05 17.27
N LYS A 166 9.53 1.53 16.02
CA LYS A 166 8.31 2.03 15.36
C LYS A 166 7.29 0.91 15.20
N VAL A 167 7.73 -0.28 14.81
CA VAL A 167 6.89 -1.46 14.66
C VAL A 167 6.28 -1.88 16.00
N VAL A 168 7.12 -2.01 17.04
CA VAL A 168 6.68 -2.34 18.39
C VAL A 168 5.69 -1.30 18.92
N ALA A 169 5.98 -0.01 18.74
CA ALA A 169 5.08 1.07 19.13
C ALA A 169 3.73 0.99 18.39
N SER A 170 3.73 0.65 17.10
CA SER A 170 2.52 0.43 16.30
C SER A 170 1.68 -0.72 16.85
N VAL A 171 2.27 -1.88 17.13
CA VAL A 171 1.56 -3.05 17.67
C VAL A 171 0.89 -2.74 19.03
N LYS A 172 1.57 -2.00 19.90
CA LYS A 172 1.04 -1.62 21.23
C LYS A 172 -0.26 -0.81 21.15
N ARG A 173 -0.57 -0.19 20.01
CA ARG A 173 -1.81 0.59 19.82
C ARG A 173 -3.06 -0.28 19.69
N PHE A 174 -2.91 -1.55 19.33
CA PHE A 174 -4.07 -2.42 19.05
C PHE A 174 -3.98 -3.83 19.65
N SER A 175 -2.80 -4.24 20.14
CA SER A 175 -2.56 -5.55 20.77
C SER A 175 -1.60 -5.44 21.96
N THR A 176 -1.83 -6.26 22.98
CA THR A 176 -0.85 -6.52 24.05
C THR A 176 0.07 -7.68 23.64
N PHE A 177 1.29 -7.72 24.18
CA PHE A 177 2.24 -8.81 23.98
C PHE A 177 3.27 -8.84 25.10
N SER A 178 3.93 -9.99 25.30
CA SER A 178 5.00 -10.11 26.29
C SER A 178 6.31 -9.59 25.73
N ALA A 179 6.77 -8.43 26.21
CA ALA A 179 8.04 -7.86 25.77
C ALA A 179 9.24 -8.81 26.06
N SER A 180 9.19 -9.61 27.12
CA SER A 180 10.27 -10.54 27.45
C SER A 180 10.31 -11.82 26.60
N LYS A 181 9.30 -12.08 25.76
CA LYS A 181 9.20 -13.32 24.96
C LYS A 181 9.00 -13.10 23.47
N GLU A 182 8.44 -11.96 23.08
CA GLU A 182 7.95 -11.70 21.72
C GLU A 182 8.58 -10.44 21.10
N LEU A 183 9.64 -9.90 21.69
CA LEU A 183 10.37 -8.78 21.08
C LEU A 183 11.16 -9.29 19.87
N PRO A 184 11.01 -8.66 18.70
CA PRO A 184 11.72 -9.07 17.50
C PRO A 184 13.22 -8.70 17.59
N PHE A 185 14.07 -9.56 17.01
CA PHE A 185 15.52 -9.40 17.05
C PHE A 185 16.08 -8.53 15.91
N ASP A 186 15.48 -8.63 14.73
CA ASP A 186 15.86 -7.87 13.54
C ASP A 186 14.62 -7.27 12.85
N LEU A 187 14.86 -6.58 11.72
CA LEU A 187 13.80 -5.90 10.99
C LEU A 187 12.83 -6.88 10.31
N GLU A 188 13.32 -8.02 9.81
CA GLU A 188 12.48 -9.03 9.15
C GLU A 188 11.52 -9.64 10.17
N ASP A 189 12.05 -10.07 11.31
CA ASP A 189 11.27 -10.60 12.43
C ASP A 189 10.27 -9.55 12.95
N ALA A 190 10.66 -8.27 13.03
CA ALA A 190 9.74 -7.20 13.42
C ALA A 190 8.56 -7.06 12.44
N MET A 191 8.82 -7.12 11.14
CA MET A 191 7.75 -7.03 10.13
C MET A 191 6.83 -8.25 10.18
N VAL A 192 7.38 -9.46 10.32
CA VAL A 192 6.60 -10.69 10.50
C VAL A 192 5.75 -10.61 11.78
N PHE A 193 6.34 -10.14 12.89
CA PHE A 193 5.63 -9.90 14.15
C PHE A 193 4.46 -8.93 13.96
N TRP A 194 4.67 -7.81 13.27
CA TRP A 194 3.61 -6.84 12.98
C TRP A 194 2.48 -7.46 12.17
N ILE A 195 2.81 -8.15 11.06
CA ILE A 195 1.83 -8.81 10.18
C ILE A 195 0.99 -9.82 10.98
N ASN A 196 1.64 -10.65 11.81
CA ASN A 196 0.95 -11.63 12.64
C ASN A 196 -0.01 -10.98 13.64
N LYS A 197 0.40 -9.90 14.32
CA LYS A 197 -0.46 -9.17 15.26
C LYS A 197 -1.64 -8.51 14.56
N VAL A 198 -1.43 -7.90 13.39
CA VAL A 198 -2.51 -7.31 12.58
C VAL A 198 -3.51 -8.39 12.16
N ASN A 199 -3.02 -9.54 11.65
CA ASN A 199 -3.86 -10.66 11.23
C ASN A 199 -4.67 -11.25 12.39
N MET A 200 -4.06 -11.42 13.56
CA MET A 200 -4.77 -11.83 14.77
C MET A 200 -5.87 -10.83 15.12
N LYS A 201 -5.55 -9.52 15.13
CA LYS A 201 -6.52 -8.50 15.49
C LYS A 201 -7.69 -8.45 14.50
N MET A 202 -7.40 -8.58 13.21
CA MET A 202 -8.42 -8.59 12.17
C MET A 202 -9.36 -9.80 12.34
N ARG A 203 -8.82 -11.00 12.61
CA ARG A 203 -9.65 -12.18 12.92
C ARG A 203 -10.58 -11.95 14.10
N GLU A 204 -10.06 -11.39 15.20
CA GLU A 204 -10.90 -11.07 16.37
C GLU A 204 -12.01 -10.07 16.04
N VAL A 205 -11.74 -9.06 15.20
CA VAL A 205 -12.75 -8.08 14.78
C VAL A 205 -13.83 -8.76 13.94
N THR A 206 -13.44 -9.52 12.92
CA THR A 206 -14.37 -10.27 12.07
C THR A 206 -15.23 -11.24 12.88
N GLU A 207 -14.66 -11.97 13.84
CA GLU A 207 -15.40 -12.88 14.72
C GLU A 207 -16.41 -12.14 15.63
N ARG A 208 -16.05 -10.96 16.17
CA ARG A 208 -16.98 -10.14 16.96
C ARG A 208 -18.13 -9.64 16.09
N GLU A 209 -17.85 -9.18 14.87
CA GLU A 209 -18.88 -8.71 13.93
C GLU A 209 -19.84 -9.84 13.53
N HIS A 210 -19.34 -11.05 13.30
CA HIS A 210 -20.20 -12.21 13.04
C HIS A 210 -21.10 -12.54 14.24
N LYS A 211 -20.56 -12.55 15.46
CA LYS A 211 -21.37 -12.80 16.67
C LYS A 211 -22.46 -11.73 16.86
N VAL A 212 -22.15 -10.46 16.63
CA VAL A 212 -23.13 -9.34 16.71
C VAL A 212 -24.20 -9.44 15.61
N LYS A 213 -23.88 -9.99 14.43
CA LYS A 213 -24.86 -10.22 13.35
C LYS A 213 -25.74 -11.46 13.58
N HIS A 214 -25.26 -12.45 14.34
CA HIS A 214 -26.04 -13.64 14.70
C HIS A 214 -26.89 -13.46 15.98
N HIS A 215 -26.49 -12.58 16.91
CA HIS A 215 -27.27 -12.27 18.13
C HIS A 215 -28.55 -11.41 18.01
N PRO A 216 -28.89 -10.71 16.91
CA PRO A 216 -30.17 -9.98 16.83
C PRO A 216 -31.39 -10.91 16.70
N LEU A 217 -31.17 -12.22 16.46
CA LEU A 217 -32.24 -13.20 16.23
C LEU A 217 -32.62 -14.03 17.47
N GLU A 218 -31.89 -13.93 18.58
CA GLU A 218 -32.25 -14.59 19.85
C GLU A 218 -32.53 -13.55 20.94
N SER A 219 -33.73 -12.96 20.91
CA SER A 219 -34.28 -12.27 22.08
C SER A 219 -34.88 -13.29 23.06
N PRO A 220 -34.48 -13.31 24.34
CA PRO A 220 -35.08 -14.19 25.34
C PRO A 220 -36.37 -13.56 25.88
N SER A 221 -37.50 -13.83 25.23
CA SER A 221 -38.80 -13.42 25.75
C SER A 221 -39.88 -14.47 25.52
N HIS A 222 -39.84 -15.52 26.34
CA HIS A 222 -41.06 -16.23 26.74
C HIS A 222 -41.04 -16.44 28.26
N PRO A 223 -41.74 -15.59 29.05
CA PRO A 223 -42.15 -16.00 30.37
C PRO A 223 -43.22 -17.08 30.21
N LYS A 224 -43.03 -18.22 30.89
CA LYS A 224 -44.02 -19.30 30.96
C LYS A 224 -45.31 -18.73 31.56
N SER A 225 -46.39 -18.73 30.77
CA SER A 225 -47.74 -18.40 31.25
C SER A 225 -48.15 -19.35 32.38
N PRO A 226 -48.58 -18.85 33.56
CA PRO A 226 -49.12 -19.72 34.59
C PRO A 226 -50.55 -20.12 34.20
N SER A 227 -50.75 -21.40 33.90
CA SER A 227 -52.07 -21.98 33.64
C SER A 227 -52.99 -21.70 34.83
N LYS A 228 -54.04 -20.92 34.58
CA LYS A 228 -55.05 -20.49 35.53
C LYS A 228 -55.66 -21.67 36.29
N TRP A 229 -55.73 -21.48 37.60
CA TRP A 229 -56.41 -22.31 38.57
C TRP A 229 -57.90 -22.44 38.23
N TYR A 230 -58.39 -23.68 38.14
CA TYR A 230 -59.81 -23.97 37.98
C TYR A 230 -60.51 -23.72 39.34
N TRP A 231 -61.46 -22.78 39.36
CA TRP A 231 -62.26 -22.50 40.55
C TRP A 231 -63.15 -23.71 40.88
N LYS A 232 -62.97 -24.25 42.09
CA LYS A 232 -63.86 -25.21 42.73
C LYS A 232 -65.06 -24.46 43.31
N LEU A 233 -66.26 -24.92 42.91
CA LEU A 233 -67.54 -24.97 43.65
C LEU A 233 -68.16 -23.60 43.99
N VAL A 234 -69.47 -23.38 44.03
CA VAL A 234 -70.63 -24.10 44.61
C VAL A 234 -71.89 -23.32 44.08
N PRO A 235 -73.15 -23.80 44.17
CA PRO A 235 -73.71 -25.11 44.50
C PRO A 235 -74.27 -25.89 43.31
#